data_AF-A0A3N5NHJ1-F1
#
_entry.id   AF-A0A3N5NHJ1-F1
#
_cell.length_a   1.000
_cell.length_b   1.000
_cell.length_c   1.000
_cell.angle_alpha   90.00
_cell.angle_beta   90.00
_cell.angle_gamma   90.00
#
_symmetry.space_group_name_H-M   'P 1'
#
loop_
_entity.id
_entity.type
_entity.pdbx_description
1 polymer ?
#
loop_
_entity_poly.entity_id
_entity_poly.type
_entity_poly.pdbx_seq_one_letter_code
_entity_poly.pdbx_strand_id
1 'polypeptide(L)' 'MVHCRTLKQALYLRHRLERRLQECGLELHPEKTRVVYCKDIHRQKDYEHIRFDFLGYTFRP' A
#
# COMPACT_ATOMS: atom_id res chain seq x y z
N MET A 1 -3.31 4.81 5.91
CA MET A 1 -2.76 3.48 5.56
C MET A 1 -3.92 2.52 5.40
N VAL A 2 -3.89 1.63 4.41
CA VAL A 2 -4.92 0.58 4.25
C VAL A 2 -4.24 -0.78 4.11
N HIS A 3 -4.71 -1.77 4.87
CA HIS A 3 -4.26 -3.15 4.75
C HIS A 3 -5.27 -3.96 3.94
N CYS A 4 -4.76 -4.82 3.07
CA CYS A 4 -5.55 -5.78 2.29
C CYS A 4 -4.99 -7.18 2.47
N ARG A 5 -5.84 -8.21 2.33
CA ARG A 5 -5.39 -9.61 2.46
C ARG A 5 -4.61 -10.08 1.23
N THR A 6 -4.90 -9.53 0.06
CA THR A 6 -4.29 -9.94 -1.22
C THR A 6 -3.82 -8.74 -2.05
N LEU A 7 -2.85 -8.98 -2.93
CA LEU A 7 -2.38 -7.98 -3.89
C LEU A 7 -3.52 -7.49 -4.81
N LYS A 8 -4.39 -8.40 -5.27
CA LYS A 8 -5.55 -8.06 -6.10
C LYS A 8 -6.48 -7.06 -5.41
N GLN A 9 -6.76 -7.27 -4.12
CA GLN A 9 -7.56 -6.34 -3.33
C GLN A 9 -6.88 -4.98 -3.18
N ALA A 10 -5.58 -4.96 -2.90
CA ALA A 10 -4.81 -3.72 -2.76
C ALA A 10 -4.83 -2.89 -4.05
N LEU A 11 -4.62 -3.53 -5.22
CA LEU A 11 -4.67 -2.86 -6.52
C LEU A 11 -6.07 -2.34 -6.86
N TYR A 12 -7.10 -3.15 -6.64
CA TYR A 12 -8.49 -2.74 -6.83
C TYR A 12 -8.83 -1.50 -5.98
N LEU A 13 -8.45 -1.52 -4.70
CA LEU A 13 -8.72 -0.41 -3.81
C LEU A 13 -7.91 0.83 -4.18
N ARG A 14 -6.64 0.68 -4.59
CA ARG A 14 -5.81 1.79 -5.06
C ARG A 14 -6.47 2.53 -6.21
N HIS A 15 -6.96 1.80 -7.21
CA HIS A 15 -7.65 2.39 -8.36
C HIS A 15 -8.97 3.08 -7.95
N ARG A 16 -9.74 2.48 -7.04
CA ARG A 16 -10.96 3.13 -6.53
C ARG A 16 -10.68 4.41 -5.75
N LEU A 17 -9.63 4.43 -4.94
CA LEU A 17 -9.22 5.61 -4.20
C LEU A 17 -8.72 6.72 -5.13
N GLU A 18 -7.95 6.38 -6.15
CA GLU A 18 -7.52 7.32 -7.19
C GLU A 18 -8.72 8.00 -7.85
N ARG A 19 -9.69 7.22 -8.33
CA ARG A 19 -10.93 7.76 -8.93
C ARG A 19 -11.69 8.67 -7.97
N ARG A 20 -11.84 8.26 -6.71
CA ARG A 20 -12.58 9.04 -5.70
C ARG A 20 -11.87 10.34 -5.34
N LEU A 21 -10.53 10.35 -5.31
CA LEU A 21 -9.76 11.56 -5.05
C LEU A 21 -9.86 12.53 -6.24
N GLN A 22 -9.82 12.02 -7.47
CA GLN A 22 -10.00 12.84 -8.68
C GLN A 22 -11.35 13.55 -8.69
N GLU A 23 -12.43 12.89 -8.26
CA GLU A 23 -13.76 13.49 -8.10
C GLU A 23 -13.78 14.70 -7.15
N CYS A 24 -12.82 14.79 -6.22
CA CYS A 24 -12.67 15.88 -5.27
C CYS A 24 -11.48 16.81 -5.58
N GLY A 25 -10.88 16.71 -6.79
CA GLY A 25 -9.75 17.55 -7.21
C GLY A 25 -8.41 17.18 -6.55
N LEU A 26 -8.26 15.95 -6.08
CA LEU A 26 -7.04 15.42 -5.45
C LEU A 26 -6.42 14.29 -6.28
N GLU A 27 -5.13 14.04 -6.09
CA GLU A 27 -4.39 12.98 -6.78
C GLU A 27 -3.53 12.17 -5.80
N LEU A 28 -3.37 10.86 -6.08
CA LEU A 28 -2.40 10.02 -5.39
C LEU A 28 -1.00 10.30 -5.92
N HIS A 29 -0.10 10.75 -5.05
CA HIS A 29 1.29 10.99 -5.46
C HIS A 29 1.98 9.67 -5.84
N PRO A 30 2.58 9.54 -7.04
CA PRO A 30 3.08 8.28 -7.58
C PRO A 30 4.20 7.68 -6.74
N GLU A 31 5.15 8.50 -6.27
CA GLU A 31 6.29 8.02 -5.46
C GLU A 31 5.91 7.71 -4.01
N LYS A 32 4.95 8.44 -3.42
CA LYS A 32 4.55 8.26 -2.02
C LYS A 32 3.52 7.13 -1.87
N THR A 33 2.80 6.79 -2.92
CA THR A 33 1.71 5.80 -2.89
C THR A 33 2.17 4.46 -3.46
N ARG A 34 2.52 3.53 -2.57
CA ARG A 34 3.03 2.20 -2.93
C ARG A 34 2.24 1.09 -2.25
N VAL A 35 2.19 -0.07 -2.92
CA VAL A 35 1.72 -1.32 -2.32
C VAL A 35 2.92 -2.00 -1.67
N VAL A 36 2.81 -2.31 -0.38
CA VAL A 36 3.91 -2.90 0.40
C VAL A 36 3.50 -4.27 0.92
N TYR A 37 4.35 -5.26 0.72
CA TYR A 37 4.12 -6.61 1.22
C TYR A 37 4.51 -6.69 2.70
N CYS A 38 3.52 -6.96 3.56
CA CYS A 38 3.76 -7.19 4.98
C CYS A 38 4.25 -8.63 5.18
N LYS A 39 5.57 -8.82 5.15
CA LYS A 39 6.23 -10.10 5.42
C LYS A 39 6.06 -10.48 6.90
N ASP A 40 5.87 -11.77 7.19
CA ASP A 40 5.87 -12.34 8.54
C ASP A 40 6.28 -13.83 8.51
N ILE A 41 6.24 -14.51 9.66
CA ILE A 41 6.65 -15.93 9.78
C ILE A 41 5.87 -16.88 8.85
N HIS A 42 4.63 -16.55 8.50
CA HIS A 42 3.76 -17.34 7.61
C HIS A 42 3.78 -16.81 6.16
N ARG A 43 4.29 -15.61 5.94
CA ARG A 43 4.27 -14.86 4.67
C ARG A 43 5.69 -14.54 4.25
N GLN A 44 6.38 -15.52 3.66
CA GLN A 44 7.82 -15.43 3.38
C GLN A 44 8.18 -15.13 1.91
N LYS A 45 7.21 -14.73 1.08
CA LYS A 45 7.49 -14.39 -0.33
C LYS A 45 8.38 -13.14 -0.42
N ASP A 46 9.11 -13.03 -1.52
CA ASP A 46 9.93 -11.87 -1.80
C ASP A 46 9.19 -10.87 -2.68
N TYR A 47 9.31 -9.61 -2.28
CA TYR A 47 8.71 -8.45 -2.93
C TYR A 47 9.68 -7.28 -2.81
N GLU A 48 9.65 -6.36 -3.78
CA GLU A 48 10.52 -5.19 -3.80
C GLU A 48 10.32 -4.28 -2.58
N HIS A 49 9.07 -4.07 -2.17
CA HIS A 49 8.73 -3.23 -1.03
C HIS A 49 8.18 -4.09 0.11
N ILE A 50 8.95 -4.19 1.20
CA ILE A 50 8.60 -4.94 2.42
C ILE A 50 8.65 -4.10 3.70
N ARG A 51 8.99 -2.81 3.58
CA ARG A 51 9.10 -1.85 4.69
C ARG A 51 8.39 -0.56 4.31
N PHE A 52 7.83 0.12 5.30
CA PHE A 52 7.24 1.45 5.15
C PHE A 52 7.26 2.18 6.48
N ASP A 53 7.25 3.51 6.42
CA ASP A 53 7.10 4.36 7.59
C ASP A 53 5.65 4.83 7.72
N PHE A 54 5.16 4.88 8.96
CA PHE A 54 3.86 5.41 9.30
C PHE A 54 3.93 6.12 10.66
N LEU A 55 3.62 7.42 10.66
CA LEU A 55 3.59 8.27 11.86
C LEU A 55 4.88 8.21 12.71
N GLY A 56 6.05 8.15 12.05
CA GLY A 56 7.35 8.12 12.73
C GLY A 56 7.84 6.72 13.11
N TYR A 57 7.10 5.66 12.77
CA TYR A 57 7.49 4.27 13.03
C TYR A 57 7.69 3.50 11.73
N THR A 58 8.74 2.68 11.66
CA THR A 58 9.03 1.81 10.52
C THR A 58 8.47 0.41 10.77
N PHE A 59 7.64 -0.10 9.86
CA PHE A 59 7.29 -1.52 9.83
C PHE A 59 8.51 -2.34 9.36
N ARG A 60 8.96 -3.28 10.19
CA ARG A 60 10.07 -4.21 9.90
C ARG A 60 9.53 -5.66 9.79
N PRO A 61 9.87 -6.40 8.73
CA PRO A 61 9.60 -7.83 8.57
C PRO A 61 10.04 -8.68 9.76
#